data_AF-A0A2T0TPY8-F1
#
_entry.id   AF-A0A2T0TPY8-F1
#
_cell.length_a   1.000
_cell.length_b   1.000
_cell.length_c   1.000
_cell.angle_alpha   90.00
_cell.angle_beta   90.00
_cell.angle_gamma   90.00
#
_symmetry.space_group_name_H-M   'P 1'
#
loop_
_entity.id
_entity.type
_entity.pdbx_description
1 polymer ?
#
loop_
_entity_poly.entity_id
_entity_poly.type
_entity_poly.pdbx_seq_one_letter_code
_entity_poly.pdbx_strand_id
1 'polypeptide(L)'
;MSTTTAPATATAVVPTPGPTARRTGPSFPALTGLEIRKSLSTRSGRSVAALAVLVGPLGVLLATMTSGGGVAAAMALGIMGMLIALVLLALGVLSTAGEWTHRSVQTTYLLVPQRGRVLAAKAAAMALLGLVLSSVGVGLAVGTLAAFTTGVTWFAAGQAVVAVIASGAAFAVIGAGIGAAVGNSAAAMTGTYLTVLGILPVLNSVEPEIAAKLDPAGAVVTLAQHGAATTPIAVIAGWVVAATVAGVLVTRRRSVA
;
A
#
# COMPACT_ATOMS: atom_id res chain seq x y z
N MET A 1 -4.36 -83.77 4.60
CA MET A 1 -3.73 -82.89 3.60
C MET A 1 -3.63 -81.51 4.24
N SER A 2 -2.45 -81.13 4.74
CA SER A 2 -2.23 -79.85 5.41
C SER A 2 -1.33 -79.00 4.53
N THR A 3 -1.85 -77.87 4.04
CA THR A 3 -1.13 -76.90 3.22
C THR A 3 -0.48 -75.86 4.14
N THR A 4 0.85 -75.87 4.20
CA THR A 4 1.65 -74.84 4.87
C THR A 4 1.94 -73.71 3.87
N THR A 5 1.37 -72.53 4.07
CA THR A 5 1.70 -71.32 3.32
C THR A 5 2.92 -70.63 3.94
N ALA A 6 3.98 -70.41 3.14
CA ALA A 6 5.17 -69.69 3.56
C ALA A 6 4.90 -68.18 3.68
N PRO A 7 5.52 -67.47 4.65
CA PRO A 7 5.34 -66.03 4.80
C PRO A 7 6.07 -65.28 3.66
N ALA A 8 5.37 -64.33 3.04
CA ALA A 8 5.97 -63.44 2.05
C ALA A 8 6.92 -62.45 2.74
N THR A 9 8.20 -62.50 2.38
CA THR A 9 9.22 -61.53 2.82
C THR A 9 8.90 -60.16 2.21
N ALA A 10 8.38 -59.24 3.01
CA ALA A 10 8.23 -57.85 2.61
C ALA A 10 9.62 -57.22 2.49
N THR A 11 10.00 -56.80 1.28
CA THR A 11 11.21 -56.01 1.04
C THR A 11 11.05 -54.66 1.76
N ALA A 12 11.92 -54.39 2.72
CA ALA A 12 11.98 -53.09 3.38
C ALA A 12 12.36 -52.03 2.34
N VAL A 13 11.39 -51.19 1.97
CA VAL A 13 11.65 -50.00 1.16
C VAL A 13 12.41 -49.02 2.04
N VAL A 14 13.70 -48.83 1.77
CA VAL A 14 14.49 -47.78 2.40
C VAL A 14 13.89 -46.45 1.95
N PRO A 15 13.37 -45.60 2.86
CA PRO A 15 12.83 -44.31 2.47
C PRO A 15 13.97 -43.48 1.88
N THR A 16 13.82 -43.07 0.62
CA THR A 16 14.72 -42.12 -0.03
C THR A 16 14.84 -40.90 0.88
N PRO A 17 16.06 -40.38 1.17
CA PRO A 17 16.20 -39.17 1.96
C PRO A 17 15.35 -38.07 1.32
N GLY A 18 14.28 -37.66 2.01
CA GLY A 18 13.47 -36.54 1.58
C GLY A 18 14.36 -35.29 1.47
N PRO A 19 14.02 -34.33 0.59
CA PRO A 19 14.79 -33.10 0.48
C PRO A 19 15.00 -32.50 1.86
N THR A 20 16.26 -32.25 2.22
CA THR A 20 16.61 -31.69 3.53
C THR A 20 15.88 -30.37 3.69
N ALA A 21 15.03 -30.28 4.73
CA ALA A 21 14.36 -29.04 5.07
C ALA A 21 15.43 -27.94 5.22
N ARG A 22 15.39 -26.94 4.34
CA ARG A 22 16.36 -25.85 4.34
C ARG A 22 16.30 -25.16 5.70
N ARG A 23 17.37 -25.29 6.50
CA ARG A 23 17.47 -24.71 7.85
C ARG A 23 17.40 -23.18 7.87
N THR A 24 17.61 -22.52 6.74
CA THR A 24 17.57 -21.07 6.61
C THR A 24 16.21 -20.60 6.11
N GLY A 25 15.52 -19.79 6.92
CA GLY A 25 14.27 -19.13 6.51
C GLY A 25 14.46 -18.26 5.25
N PRO A 26 13.37 -17.93 4.54
CA PRO A 26 13.42 -17.17 3.28
C PRO A 26 14.11 -15.81 3.46
N SER A 27 14.95 -15.41 2.51
CA SER A 27 15.66 -14.11 2.54
C SER A 27 14.68 -12.93 2.52
N PHE A 28 15.09 -11.76 3.03
CA PHE A 28 14.23 -10.57 3.06
C PHE A 28 13.71 -10.14 1.66
N PRO A 29 14.54 -10.15 0.60
CA PRO A 29 14.05 -9.89 -0.76
C PRO A 29 13.03 -10.93 -1.24
N ALA A 30 13.24 -12.21 -0.91
CA ALA A 30 12.28 -13.27 -1.27
C ALA A 30 10.92 -13.08 -0.57
N LEU A 31 10.92 -12.68 0.71
CA LEU A 31 9.71 -12.33 1.44
C LEU A 31 9.01 -11.10 0.84
N THR A 32 9.77 -10.06 0.51
CA THR A 32 9.24 -8.85 -0.12
C THR A 32 8.59 -9.18 -1.48
N GLY A 33 9.26 -9.98 -2.31
CA GLY A 33 8.71 -10.45 -3.58
C GLY A 33 7.45 -11.31 -3.42
N LEU A 34 7.38 -12.14 -2.39
CA LEU A 34 6.18 -12.91 -2.05
C LEU A 34 5.01 -11.99 -1.69
N GLU A 35 5.23 -10.96 -0.88
CA GLU A 35 4.20 -10.00 -0.48
C GLU A 35 3.69 -9.16 -1.65
N ILE A 36 4.56 -8.77 -2.58
CA ILE A 36 4.17 -8.13 -3.84
C ILE A 36 3.29 -9.07 -4.65
N ARG A 37 3.73 -10.32 -4.87
CA ARG A 37 2.97 -11.33 -5.63
C ARG A 37 1.62 -11.59 -4.99
N LYS A 38 1.55 -11.66 -3.66
CA LYS A 38 0.31 -11.86 -2.89
C LYS A 38 -0.66 -10.71 -3.08
N SER A 39 -0.16 -9.48 -3.03
CA SER A 39 -0.99 -8.28 -3.19
C SER A 39 -1.59 -8.18 -4.60
N LEU A 40 -0.90 -8.72 -5.61
CA LEU A 40 -1.33 -8.69 -7.01
C LEU A 40 -1.94 -10.03 -7.50
N SER A 41 -2.06 -11.05 -6.66
CA SER A 41 -2.62 -12.35 -7.08
C SER A 41 -4.15 -12.43 -6.94
N THR A 42 -4.76 -11.51 -6.19
CA THR A 42 -6.21 -11.48 -5.95
C THR A 42 -6.94 -10.57 -6.94
N ARG A 43 -8.23 -10.85 -7.21
CA ARG A 43 -9.07 -9.98 -8.05
C ARG A 43 -9.13 -8.56 -7.47
N SER A 44 -9.38 -8.44 -6.16
CA SER A 44 -9.45 -7.15 -5.47
C SER A 44 -8.14 -6.39 -5.53
N GLY A 45 -7.00 -7.04 -5.23
CA GLY A 45 -5.69 -6.40 -5.29
C GLY A 45 -5.31 -5.91 -6.68
N ARG A 46 -5.59 -6.69 -7.73
CA ARG A 46 -5.41 -6.24 -9.14
C ARG A 46 -6.32 -5.08 -9.49
N SER A 47 -7.58 -5.11 -9.08
CA SER A 47 -8.53 -4.02 -9.33
C SER A 47 -8.10 -2.72 -8.66
N VAL A 48 -7.64 -2.77 -7.40
CA VAL A 48 -7.13 -1.60 -6.68
C VAL A 48 -5.83 -1.08 -7.30
N ALA A 49 -4.91 -1.97 -7.70
CA ALA A 49 -3.68 -1.56 -8.39
C ALA A 49 -3.96 -0.91 -9.76
N ALA A 50 -4.91 -1.45 -10.53
CA ALA A 50 -5.38 -0.84 -11.77
C ALA A 50 -6.02 0.54 -11.51
N LEU A 51 -6.85 0.67 -10.47
CA LEU A 51 -7.44 1.94 -10.08
C LEU A 51 -6.36 2.96 -9.66
N ALA A 52 -5.31 2.56 -8.94
CA ALA A 52 -4.22 3.44 -8.55
C ALA A 52 -3.49 4.05 -9.76
N VAL A 53 -3.41 3.29 -10.87
CA VAL A 53 -2.82 3.75 -12.13
C VAL A 53 -3.80 4.62 -12.93
N LEU A 54 -5.09 4.29 -12.93
CA LEU A 54 -6.08 4.93 -13.79
C LEU A 54 -6.73 6.17 -13.18
N VAL A 55 -6.81 6.27 -11.85
CA VAL A 55 -7.54 7.37 -11.19
C VAL A 55 -6.96 8.74 -11.53
N GLY A 56 -5.63 8.84 -11.67
CA GLY A 56 -4.95 10.07 -12.07
C GLY A 56 -5.35 10.57 -13.46
N PRO A 57 -5.08 9.83 -14.54
CA PRO A 57 -5.45 10.25 -15.90
C PRO A 57 -6.96 10.39 -16.09
N LEU A 58 -7.79 9.53 -15.47
CA LEU A 58 -9.24 9.67 -15.55
C LEU A 58 -9.72 10.97 -14.88
N GLY A 59 -9.15 11.32 -13.73
CA GLY A 59 -9.49 12.57 -13.06
C GLY A 59 -9.01 13.81 -13.81
N VAL A 60 -7.84 13.75 -14.46
CA VAL A 60 -7.40 14.80 -15.40
C VAL A 60 -8.40 14.94 -16.54
N LEU A 61 -8.74 13.85 -17.22
CA LEU A 61 -9.67 13.88 -18.36
C LEU A 61 -11.03 14.45 -17.96
N LEU A 62 -11.56 14.05 -16.81
CA LEU A 62 -12.82 14.57 -16.28
C LEU A 62 -12.73 16.07 -15.99
N ALA A 63 -11.64 16.53 -15.38
CA ALA A 63 -11.40 17.95 -15.14
C ALA A 63 -11.37 18.72 -16.46
N THR A 64 -10.60 18.26 -17.44
CA THR A 64 -10.51 18.86 -18.78
C THR A 64 -11.87 19.00 -19.47
N MET A 65 -12.74 17.99 -19.35
CA MET A 65 -14.08 18.03 -19.97
C MET A 65 -15.03 19.01 -19.28
N THR A 66 -14.76 19.39 -18.02
CA THR A 66 -15.65 20.22 -17.20
C THR A 66 -15.13 21.63 -16.97
N SER A 67 -13.83 21.87 -17.15
CA SER A 67 -13.19 23.18 -16.99
C SER A 67 -12.86 23.83 -18.34
N GLY A 68 -13.24 25.09 -18.54
CA GLY A 68 -12.99 25.84 -19.78
C GLY A 68 -11.74 26.74 -19.77
N GLY A 69 -10.82 26.57 -18.81
CA GLY A 69 -9.67 27.45 -18.60
C GLY A 69 -8.34 26.72 -18.48
N GLY A 70 -7.24 27.47 -18.63
CA GLY A 70 -5.89 26.95 -18.41
C GLY A 70 -5.68 26.50 -16.97
N VAL A 71 -4.86 25.45 -16.78
CA VAL A 71 -4.64 24.82 -15.47
C VAL A 71 -3.16 24.73 -15.15
N ALA A 72 -2.80 24.96 -13.88
CA ALA A 72 -1.46 24.70 -13.41
C ALA A 72 -1.22 23.20 -13.26
N ALA A 73 -0.23 22.66 -13.96
CA ALA A 73 0.11 21.24 -13.91
C ALA A 73 0.40 20.78 -12.48
N ALA A 74 1.11 21.58 -11.69
CA ALA A 74 1.40 21.28 -10.29
C ALA A 74 0.14 21.08 -9.43
N MET A 75 -0.89 21.92 -9.64
CA MET A 75 -2.18 21.80 -8.95
C MET A 75 -2.95 20.56 -9.40
N ALA A 76 -3.09 20.36 -10.72
CA ALA A 76 -3.79 19.21 -11.27
C ALA A 76 -3.15 17.89 -10.81
N LEU A 77 -1.83 17.77 -10.94
CA LEU A 77 -1.07 16.60 -10.52
C LEU A 77 -1.09 16.41 -9.00
N GLY A 78 -1.10 17.49 -8.21
CA GLY A 78 -1.23 17.40 -6.76
C GLY A 78 -2.56 16.81 -6.31
N ILE A 79 -3.67 17.28 -6.87
CA ILE A 79 -5.02 16.78 -6.58
C ILE A 79 -5.14 15.31 -7.03
N MET A 80 -4.70 15.00 -8.26
CA MET A 80 -4.77 13.64 -8.78
C MET A 80 -3.82 12.70 -8.06
N GLY A 81 -2.65 13.17 -7.65
CA GLY A 81 -1.70 12.45 -6.82
C GLY A 81 -2.24 12.11 -5.45
N MET A 82 -3.02 13.01 -4.85
CA MET A 82 -3.74 12.74 -3.62
C MET A 82 -4.75 11.59 -3.80
N LEU A 83 -5.49 11.54 -4.91
CA LEU A 83 -6.39 10.42 -5.22
C LEU A 83 -5.62 9.10 -5.40
N ILE A 84 -4.50 9.13 -6.13
CA ILE A 84 -3.61 7.96 -6.28
C ILE A 84 -3.15 7.46 -4.91
N ALA A 85 -2.71 8.37 -4.03
CA ALA A 85 -2.26 8.04 -2.68
C ALA A 85 -3.36 7.39 -1.83
N LEU A 86 -4.61 7.86 -1.91
CA LEU A 86 -5.76 7.23 -1.22
C LEU A 86 -6.06 5.82 -1.72
N VAL A 87 -5.91 5.57 -3.02
CA VAL A 87 -6.11 4.21 -3.56
C VAL A 87 -4.98 3.29 -3.10
N LEU A 88 -3.74 3.79 -3.05
CA LEU A 88 -2.58 3.04 -2.55
C LEU A 88 -2.66 2.77 -1.05
N LEU A 89 -3.23 3.69 -0.26
CA LEU A 89 -3.59 3.45 1.14
C LEU A 89 -4.52 2.25 1.28
N ALA A 90 -5.54 2.13 0.42
CA ALA A 90 -6.40 0.95 0.38
C ALA A 90 -5.61 -0.33 0.01
N LEU A 91 -4.72 -0.26 -0.99
CA LEU A 91 -3.90 -1.42 -1.33
C LEU A 91 -3.06 -1.89 -0.13
N GLY A 92 -2.47 -0.92 0.59
CA GLY A 92 -1.74 -1.15 1.84
C GLY A 92 -2.59 -1.83 2.91
N VAL A 93 -3.78 -1.28 3.22
CA VAL A 93 -4.69 -1.86 4.20
C VAL A 93 -5.07 -3.29 3.83
N LEU A 94 -5.45 -3.54 2.57
CA LEU A 94 -5.86 -4.85 2.10
C LEU A 94 -4.73 -5.90 2.17
N SER A 95 -3.49 -5.48 1.88
CA SER A 95 -2.31 -6.36 1.93
C SER A 95 -2.05 -6.97 3.32
N THR A 96 -2.55 -6.32 4.37
CA THR A 96 -2.25 -6.71 5.76
C THR A 96 -3.49 -7.09 6.54
N ALA A 97 -4.54 -6.26 6.55
CA ALA A 97 -5.80 -6.57 7.24
C ALA A 97 -6.56 -7.75 6.60
N GLY A 98 -6.39 -7.96 5.28
CA GLY A 98 -7.01 -9.08 4.56
C GLY A 98 -6.53 -10.45 5.08
N GLU A 99 -5.29 -10.53 5.56
CA GLU A 99 -4.75 -11.77 6.09
C GLU A 99 -5.40 -12.20 7.39
N TRP A 100 -5.65 -11.23 8.27
CA TRP A 100 -6.35 -11.42 9.53
C TRP A 100 -7.81 -11.77 9.29
N THR A 101 -8.46 -11.02 8.39
CA THR A 101 -9.87 -11.23 8.01
C THR A 101 -10.11 -12.65 7.48
N HIS A 102 -9.17 -13.20 6.70
CA HIS A 102 -9.27 -14.55 6.13
C HIS A 102 -8.46 -15.61 6.88
N ARG A 103 -7.95 -15.31 8.08
CA ARG A 103 -7.11 -16.18 8.93
C ARG A 103 -5.84 -16.75 8.29
N SER A 104 -5.49 -16.35 7.07
CA SER A 104 -4.24 -16.75 6.38
C SER A 104 -2.97 -16.25 7.09
N VAL A 105 -3.11 -15.34 8.06
CA VAL A 105 -2.00 -14.89 8.92
C VAL A 105 -1.39 -16.05 9.74
N GLN A 106 -2.17 -17.07 10.09
CA GLN A 106 -1.70 -18.24 10.84
C GLN A 106 -0.64 -19.02 10.05
N THR A 107 -0.91 -19.30 8.78
CA THR A 107 0.02 -20.04 7.92
C THR A 107 1.30 -19.24 7.67
N THR A 108 1.19 -17.92 7.51
CA THR A 108 2.36 -17.03 7.40
C THR A 108 3.28 -17.15 8.61
N TYR A 109 2.75 -17.11 9.84
CA TYR A 109 3.58 -17.17 11.05
C TYR A 109 4.01 -18.58 11.46
N LEU A 110 3.35 -19.64 10.96
CA LEU A 110 3.87 -21.00 11.06
C LEU A 110 5.11 -21.19 10.16
N LEU A 111 5.10 -20.61 8.95
CA LEU A 111 6.22 -20.68 8.01
C LEU A 111 7.35 -19.70 8.37
N VAL A 112 7.01 -18.53 8.91
CA VAL A 112 7.96 -17.47 9.28
C VAL A 112 7.61 -16.92 10.67
N PRO A 113 8.12 -17.54 11.75
CA PRO A 113 7.74 -17.18 13.13
C PRO A 113 8.24 -15.79 13.57
N GLN A 114 9.21 -15.23 12.85
CA GLN A 114 9.75 -13.89 13.10
C GLN A 114 8.78 -12.79 12.61
N ARG A 115 7.73 -12.49 13.38
CA ARG A 115 6.66 -11.55 12.99
C ARG A 115 7.16 -10.19 12.50
N GLY A 116 8.15 -9.62 13.19
CA GLY A 116 8.75 -8.34 12.80
C GLY A 116 9.37 -8.35 11.40
N ARG A 117 9.94 -9.49 10.97
CA ARG A 117 10.53 -9.65 9.64
C ARG A 117 9.46 -9.68 8.55
N VAL A 118 8.32 -10.30 8.81
CA VAL A 118 7.17 -10.31 7.89
C VAL A 118 6.59 -8.90 7.76
N LEU A 119 6.39 -8.19 8.87
CA LEU A 119 5.88 -6.81 8.83
C LEU A 119 6.81 -5.88 8.07
N ALA A 120 8.13 -6.00 8.26
CA ALA A 120 9.11 -5.22 7.52
C ALA A 120 9.08 -5.55 6.01
N ALA A 121 8.94 -6.84 5.65
CA ALA A 121 8.81 -7.24 4.24
C ALA A 121 7.52 -6.71 3.60
N LYS A 122 6.40 -6.67 4.35
CA LYS A 122 5.14 -6.05 3.91
C LYS A 122 5.28 -4.55 3.68
N ALA A 123 5.89 -3.84 4.63
CA ALA A 123 6.15 -2.42 4.49
C ALA A 123 7.04 -2.14 3.26
N ALA A 124 8.10 -2.91 3.06
CA ALA A 124 8.95 -2.80 1.87
C ALA A 124 8.19 -3.10 0.56
N ALA A 125 7.37 -4.15 0.55
CA ALA A 125 6.55 -4.53 -0.60
C ALA A 125 5.55 -3.43 -0.96
N MET A 126 4.88 -2.84 0.04
CA MET A 126 3.95 -1.74 -0.17
C MET A 126 4.64 -0.44 -0.57
N ALA A 127 5.82 -0.14 -0.02
CA ALA A 127 6.62 1.00 -0.47
C ALA A 127 7.00 0.87 -1.96
N LEU A 128 7.46 -0.32 -2.38
CA LEU A 128 7.81 -0.59 -3.79
C LEU A 128 6.59 -0.54 -4.72
N LEU A 129 5.48 -1.15 -4.32
CA LEU A 129 4.24 -1.09 -5.11
C LEU A 129 3.71 0.33 -5.19
N GLY A 130 3.70 1.06 -4.08
CA GLY A 130 3.28 2.45 -4.05
C GLY A 130 4.15 3.32 -4.95
N LEU A 131 5.48 3.15 -4.92
CA LEU A 131 6.42 3.84 -5.80
C LEU A 131 6.14 3.54 -7.29
N VAL A 132 6.04 2.26 -7.66
CA VAL A 132 5.83 1.87 -9.07
C VAL A 132 4.46 2.34 -9.58
N LEU A 133 3.39 2.04 -8.85
CA LEU A 133 2.03 2.35 -9.29
C LEU A 133 1.77 3.86 -9.35
N SER A 134 2.28 4.63 -8.39
CA SER A 134 2.19 6.09 -8.44
C SER A 134 3.02 6.70 -9.56
N SER A 135 4.21 6.16 -9.85
CA SER A 135 5.04 6.60 -10.98
C SER A 135 4.32 6.41 -12.31
N VAL A 136 3.71 5.23 -12.52
CA VAL A 136 2.93 4.97 -13.73
C VAL A 136 1.68 5.85 -13.76
N GLY A 137 0.92 5.92 -12.67
CA GLY A 137 -0.32 6.70 -12.60
C GLY A 137 -0.10 8.20 -12.84
N VAL A 138 0.92 8.79 -12.22
CA VAL A 138 1.25 10.20 -12.44
C VAL A 138 1.83 10.44 -13.82
N GLY A 139 2.63 9.50 -14.36
CA GLY A 139 3.13 9.58 -15.74
C GLY A 139 2.00 9.59 -16.76
N LEU A 140 0.97 8.74 -16.58
CA LEU A 140 -0.23 8.78 -17.40
C LEU A 140 -1.01 10.07 -17.21
N ALA A 141 -1.15 10.58 -15.98
CA ALA A 141 -1.83 11.85 -15.72
C ALA A 141 -1.12 13.03 -16.42
N VAL A 142 0.21 13.07 -16.40
CA VAL A 142 1.02 14.05 -17.16
C VAL A 142 0.75 13.92 -18.66
N GLY A 143 0.76 12.70 -19.19
CA GLY A 143 0.45 12.44 -20.60
C GLY A 143 -0.95 12.89 -21.00
N THR A 144 -1.96 12.61 -20.17
CA THR A 144 -3.34 13.08 -20.38
C THR A 144 -3.42 14.60 -20.35
N LEU A 145 -2.73 15.24 -19.40
CA LEU A 145 -2.71 16.70 -19.29
C LEU A 145 -2.12 17.33 -20.55
N ALA A 146 -1.00 16.79 -21.04
CA ALA A 146 -0.33 17.27 -22.26
C ALA A 146 -1.14 17.03 -23.54
N ALA A 147 -1.86 15.90 -23.63
CA ALA A 147 -2.58 15.52 -24.84
C ALA A 147 -3.96 16.18 -24.97
N PHE A 148 -4.66 16.38 -23.85
CA PHE A 148 -6.08 16.74 -23.87
C PHE A 148 -6.36 18.13 -23.30
N THR A 149 -5.43 18.75 -22.58
CA THR A 149 -5.68 20.05 -21.91
C THR A 149 -4.92 21.17 -22.58
N THR A 150 -5.61 22.24 -22.94
CA THR A 150 -5.01 23.47 -23.49
C THR A 150 -4.71 24.48 -22.38
N GLY A 151 -3.73 25.36 -22.61
CA GLY A 151 -3.38 26.40 -21.63
C GLY A 151 -2.73 25.88 -20.34
N VAL A 152 -2.09 24.70 -20.38
CA VAL A 152 -1.41 24.11 -19.21
C VAL A 152 -0.13 24.87 -18.91
N THR A 153 0.02 25.35 -17.67
CA THR A 153 1.31 25.88 -17.20
C THR A 153 2.12 24.77 -16.53
N TRP A 154 3.27 24.45 -17.10
CA TRP A 154 4.15 23.37 -16.63
C TRP A 154 5.10 23.76 -15.48
N PHE A 155 5.01 25.00 -15.01
CA PHE A 155 5.72 25.43 -13.81
C PHE A 155 5.44 24.47 -12.66
N ALA A 156 6.49 24.06 -11.95
CA ALA A 156 6.42 23.12 -10.83
C ALA A 156 5.87 21.70 -11.15
N ALA A 157 5.70 21.31 -12.41
CA ALA A 157 5.21 19.95 -12.72
C ALA A 157 6.16 18.85 -12.23
N GLY A 158 7.47 19.05 -12.36
CA GLY A 158 8.48 18.07 -11.92
C GLY A 158 8.43 17.79 -10.41
N GLN A 159 8.31 18.84 -9.59
CA GLN A 159 8.17 18.66 -8.14
C GLN A 159 6.84 17.98 -7.77
N ALA A 160 5.75 18.28 -8.50
CA ALA A 160 4.48 17.61 -8.29
C ALA A 160 4.60 16.12 -8.56
N VAL A 161 5.24 15.71 -9.67
CA VAL A 161 5.51 14.30 -9.96
C VAL A 161 6.27 13.62 -8.83
N VAL A 162 7.36 14.24 -8.33
CA VAL A 162 8.14 13.69 -7.20
C VAL A 162 7.28 13.58 -5.93
N ALA A 163 6.49 14.60 -5.61
CA ALA A 163 5.59 14.61 -4.46
C ALA A 163 4.54 13.49 -4.54
N VAL A 164 3.94 13.26 -5.72
CA VAL A 164 2.99 12.17 -5.94
C VAL A 164 3.64 10.81 -5.75
N ILE A 165 4.84 10.60 -6.30
CA ILE A 165 5.53 9.31 -6.21
C ILE A 165 5.90 8.99 -4.75
N ALA A 166 6.49 9.96 -4.06
CA ALA A 166 6.87 9.81 -2.65
C ALA A 166 5.63 9.56 -1.77
N SER A 167 4.56 10.31 -2.00
CA SER A 167 3.30 10.16 -1.25
C SER A 167 2.62 8.83 -1.52
N GLY A 168 2.65 8.35 -2.77
CA GLY A 168 2.10 7.04 -3.12
C GLY A 168 2.79 5.89 -2.38
N ALA A 169 4.12 5.91 -2.31
CA ALA A 169 4.88 4.96 -1.50
C ALA A 169 4.55 5.08 0.00
N ALA A 170 4.49 6.31 0.53
CA ALA A 170 4.19 6.55 1.93
C ALA A 170 2.78 6.09 2.33
N PHE A 171 1.75 6.42 1.54
CA PHE A 171 0.37 6.04 1.82
C PHE A 171 0.16 4.53 1.73
N ALA A 172 0.82 3.83 0.81
CA ALA A 172 0.80 2.36 0.78
C ALA A 172 1.34 1.75 2.08
N VAL A 173 2.43 2.32 2.63
CA VAL A 173 3.02 1.88 3.91
C VAL A 173 2.12 2.24 5.10
N ILE A 174 1.55 3.46 5.11
CA ILE A 174 0.56 3.88 6.12
C ILE A 174 -0.59 2.87 6.15
N GLY A 175 -1.12 2.52 4.99
CA GLY A 175 -2.20 1.55 4.86
C GLY A 175 -1.83 0.19 5.42
N ALA A 176 -0.64 -0.32 5.11
CA ALA A 176 -0.15 -1.59 5.65
C ALA A 176 -0.04 -1.57 7.18
N GLY A 177 0.49 -0.49 7.74
CA GLY A 177 0.61 -0.29 9.19
C GLY A 177 -0.76 -0.28 9.88
N ILE A 178 -1.70 0.51 9.35
CA ILE A 178 -3.08 0.55 9.87
C ILE A 178 -3.75 -0.82 9.72
N GLY A 179 -3.58 -1.49 8.58
CA GLY A 179 -4.11 -2.82 8.35
C GLY A 179 -3.60 -3.85 9.34
N ALA A 180 -2.30 -3.80 9.69
CA ALA A 180 -1.71 -4.62 10.74
C ALA A 180 -2.30 -4.30 12.12
N ALA A 181 -2.46 -3.01 12.44
CA ALA A 181 -2.97 -2.57 13.73
C ALA A 181 -4.44 -2.97 13.92
N VAL A 182 -5.26 -2.80 12.90
CA VAL A 182 -6.71 -3.05 13.00
C VAL A 182 -7.04 -4.53 12.82
N GLY A 183 -6.44 -5.22 11.85
CA GLY A 183 -6.70 -6.65 11.60
C GLY A 183 -8.10 -6.97 11.05
N ASN A 184 -8.84 -5.96 10.59
CA ASN A 184 -10.11 -6.09 9.89
C ASN A 184 -10.13 -5.09 8.74
N SER A 185 -10.26 -5.56 7.50
CA SER A 185 -10.14 -4.70 6.32
C SER A 185 -11.24 -3.64 6.27
N ALA A 186 -12.49 -3.99 6.58
CA ALA A 186 -13.61 -3.05 6.54
C ALA A 186 -13.42 -1.94 7.58
N ALA A 187 -13.14 -2.30 8.84
CA ALA A 187 -12.91 -1.31 9.90
C ALA A 187 -11.70 -0.41 9.62
N ALA A 188 -10.61 -0.97 9.10
CA ALA A 188 -9.41 -0.21 8.74
C ALA A 188 -9.68 0.79 7.62
N MET A 189 -10.38 0.37 6.55
CA MET A 189 -10.76 1.26 5.46
C MET A 189 -11.68 2.37 5.95
N THR A 190 -12.79 2.00 6.58
CA THR A 190 -13.81 2.95 7.03
C THR A 190 -13.21 3.94 8.02
N GLY A 191 -12.47 3.48 9.03
CA GLY A 191 -11.84 4.36 10.01
C GLY A 191 -10.84 5.34 9.39
N THR A 192 -9.98 4.85 8.49
CA THR A 192 -8.96 5.72 7.88
C THR A 192 -9.57 6.72 6.93
N TYR A 193 -10.52 6.30 6.07
CA TYR A 193 -11.18 7.23 5.15
C TYR A 193 -12.09 8.23 5.88
N LEU A 194 -12.81 7.83 6.93
CA LEU A 194 -13.55 8.78 7.76
C LEU A 194 -12.62 9.81 8.41
N THR A 195 -11.43 9.40 8.82
CA THR A 195 -10.45 10.31 9.39
C THR A 195 -9.92 11.30 8.35
N VAL A 196 -9.43 10.78 7.22
CA VAL A 196 -8.73 11.58 6.19
C VAL A 196 -9.69 12.40 5.32
N LEU A 197 -10.90 11.90 5.05
CA LEU A 197 -11.87 12.56 4.17
C LEU A 197 -13.05 13.20 4.91
N GLY A 198 -13.22 12.91 6.20
CA GLY A 198 -14.27 13.49 7.03
C GLY A 198 -13.72 14.40 8.12
N ILE A 199 -13.04 13.80 9.10
CA ILE A 199 -12.59 14.50 10.31
C ILE A 199 -11.59 15.61 9.98
N LEU A 200 -10.56 15.31 9.17
CA LEU A 200 -9.50 16.27 8.87
C LEU A 200 -9.97 17.46 8.00
N PRO A 201 -10.81 17.27 6.96
CA PRO A 201 -11.41 18.40 6.24
C PRO A 201 -12.32 19.27 7.10
N VAL A 202 -13.11 18.67 8.00
CA VAL A 202 -13.92 19.42 8.98
C VAL A 202 -13.02 20.22 9.92
N LEU A 203 -11.95 19.59 10.44
CA LEU A 203 -10.95 20.28 11.25
C LEU A 203 -10.31 21.43 10.48
N ASN A 204 -9.97 21.24 9.20
CA ASN A 204 -9.40 22.30 8.37
C ASN A 204 -10.37 23.49 8.17
N SER A 205 -11.67 23.23 8.23
CA SER A 205 -12.70 24.27 8.10
C SER A 205 -12.88 25.10 9.38
N VAL A 206 -12.51 24.56 10.55
CA VAL A 206 -12.67 25.21 11.86
C VAL A 206 -11.33 25.73 12.40
N GLU A 207 -10.29 24.91 12.34
CA GLU A 207 -8.94 25.13 12.87
C GLU A 207 -7.86 24.78 11.83
N PRO A 208 -7.67 25.62 10.79
CA PRO A 208 -6.77 25.32 9.67
C PRO A 208 -5.31 25.17 10.08
N GLU A 209 -4.86 25.90 11.11
CA GLU A 209 -3.47 25.82 11.59
C GLU A 209 -3.14 24.45 12.20
N ILE A 210 -4.11 23.84 12.90
CA ILE A 210 -3.96 22.50 13.47
C ILE A 210 -4.07 21.46 12.35
N ALA A 211 -5.04 21.61 11.45
CA ALA A 211 -5.23 20.69 10.34
C ALA A 211 -3.99 20.61 9.45
N ALA A 212 -3.33 21.73 9.14
CA ALA A 212 -2.10 21.76 8.37
C ALA A 212 -0.95 20.93 8.98
N LYS A 213 -0.97 20.70 10.29
CA LYS A 213 0.03 19.91 11.03
C LYS A 213 -0.36 18.43 11.19
N LEU A 214 -1.55 18.03 10.74
CA LEU A 214 -2.08 16.67 10.91
C LEU A 214 -2.53 16.02 9.61
N ASP A 215 -2.97 16.80 8.63
CA ASP A 215 -3.62 16.29 7.43
C ASP A 215 -2.61 15.76 6.40
N PRO A 216 -2.48 14.43 6.25
CA PRO A 216 -1.57 13.86 5.26
C PRO A 216 -2.10 14.10 3.84
N ALA A 217 -3.40 14.34 3.66
CA ALA A 217 -3.99 14.61 2.36
C ALA A 217 -3.57 15.97 1.81
N GLY A 218 -3.83 17.02 2.60
CA GLY A 218 -3.39 18.37 2.32
C GLY A 218 -1.87 18.46 2.16
N ALA A 219 -1.10 17.65 2.90
CA ALA A 219 0.36 17.59 2.74
C ALA A 219 0.80 17.17 1.34
N VAL A 220 0.12 16.21 0.69
CA VAL A 220 0.43 15.79 -0.70
C VAL A 220 0.23 16.95 -1.67
N VAL A 221 -0.91 17.63 -1.57
CA VAL A 221 -1.25 18.76 -2.46
C VAL A 221 -0.30 19.93 -2.22
N THR A 222 0.02 20.21 -0.96
CA THR A 222 0.95 21.27 -0.57
C THR A 222 2.34 21.02 -1.15
N LEU A 223 2.87 19.80 -1.03
CA LEU A 223 4.17 19.42 -1.61
C LEU A 223 4.18 19.55 -3.13
N ALA A 224 3.08 19.18 -3.79
CA ALA A 224 3.00 19.27 -5.24
C ALA A 224 3.01 20.72 -5.74
N GLN A 225 2.28 21.61 -5.06
CA GLN A 225 2.15 23.01 -5.45
C GLN A 225 3.35 23.87 -5.03
N HIS A 226 3.85 23.69 -3.81
CA HIS A 226 4.83 24.59 -3.18
C HIS A 226 6.22 23.99 -3.07
N GLY A 227 6.40 22.71 -3.43
CA GLY A 227 7.66 22.01 -3.35
C GLY A 227 7.96 21.48 -1.95
N ALA A 228 9.20 21.01 -1.76
CA ALA A 228 9.64 20.40 -0.51
C ALA A 228 9.59 21.39 0.65
N ALA A 229 8.83 21.05 1.68
CA ALA A 229 8.72 21.83 2.92
C ALA A 229 8.70 20.91 4.14
N THR A 230 9.28 21.38 5.25
CA THR A 230 9.45 20.58 6.46
C THR A 230 8.12 20.05 7.01
N THR A 231 7.10 20.90 7.07
CA THR A 231 5.79 20.55 7.65
C THR A 231 5.11 19.39 6.91
N PRO A 232 4.78 19.47 5.61
CA PRO A 232 4.09 18.37 4.94
C PRO A 232 4.92 17.07 4.88
N ILE A 233 6.26 17.17 4.80
CA ILE A 233 7.14 16.00 4.92
C ILE A 233 7.00 15.36 6.31
N ALA A 234 7.05 16.17 7.37
CA ALA A 234 6.92 15.71 8.74
C ALA A 234 5.54 15.09 9.02
N VAL A 235 4.47 15.64 8.45
CA VAL A 235 3.12 15.06 8.55
C VAL A 235 3.08 13.67 7.95
N ILE A 236 3.48 13.52 6.68
CA ILE A 236 3.46 12.22 5.99
C ILE A 236 4.37 11.20 6.70
N ALA A 237 5.59 11.62 7.08
CA ALA A 237 6.52 10.77 7.83
C ALA A 237 5.96 10.37 9.20
N GLY A 238 5.31 11.29 9.90
CA GLY A 238 4.63 11.04 11.17
C GLY A 238 3.55 9.98 11.04
N TRP A 239 2.72 10.05 10.00
CA TRP A 239 1.72 9.02 9.70
C TRP A 239 2.35 7.66 9.38
N VAL A 240 3.42 7.62 8.58
CA VAL A 240 4.16 6.37 8.29
C VAL A 240 4.67 5.74 9.59
N VAL A 241 5.34 6.53 10.43
CA VAL A 241 5.89 6.05 11.71
C VAL A 241 4.77 5.60 12.65
N ALA A 242 3.74 6.41 12.85
CA ALA A 242 2.64 6.10 13.75
C ALA A 242 1.90 4.82 13.33
N ALA A 243 1.55 4.69 12.05
CA ALA A 243 0.84 3.52 11.53
C ALA A 243 1.69 2.24 11.62
N THR A 244 2.97 2.30 11.24
CA THR A 244 3.85 1.13 11.27
C THR A 244 4.19 0.69 12.69
N VAL A 245 4.47 1.64 13.60
CA VAL A 245 4.71 1.35 15.02
C VAL A 245 3.47 0.76 15.67
N ALA A 246 2.28 1.34 15.46
CA ALA A 246 1.02 0.80 15.96
C ALA A 246 0.79 -0.63 15.42
N GLY A 247 1.01 -0.84 14.13
CA GLY A 247 0.91 -2.16 13.49
C GLY A 247 1.83 -3.20 14.10
N VAL A 248 3.10 -2.85 14.36
CA VAL A 248 4.08 -3.72 15.00
C VAL A 248 3.69 -4.04 16.45
N LEU A 249 3.34 -3.03 17.24
CA LEU A 249 3.00 -3.21 18.66
C LEU A 249 1.78 -4.11 18.84
N VAL A 250 0.71 -3.88 18.06
CA VAL A 250 -0.51 -4.68 18.14
C VAL A 250 -0.26 -6.11 17.63
N THR A 251 0.45 -6.27 16.51
CA THR A 251 0.71 -7.60 15.94
C THR A 251 1.60 -8.47 16.84
N ARG A 252 2.52 -7.87 17.61
CA ARG A 252 3.32 -8.61 18.59
C ARG A 252 2.48 -9.13 19.76
N ARG A 253 1.44 -8.40 20.16
CA ARG A 253 0.58 -8.74 21.30
C ARG A 253 -0.57 -9.69 20.93
N ARG A 254 -1.04 -9.69 19.68
CA ARG A 254 -2.13 -10.55 19.22
C ARG A 254 -1.73 -12.03 19.21
N SER A 255 -2.52 -12.89 19.85
CA SER A 255 -2.39 -14.33 19.66
C SER A 255 -2.80 -14.69 18.22
N VAL A 256 -2.13 -15.70 17.67
CA VAL A 256 -2.41 -16.25 16.35
C VAL A 256 -2.84 -17.68 16.63
N ALA A 257 -4.13 -17.86 16.89
CA ALA A 257 -4.78 -19.12 17.22
C ALA A 257 -5.89 -19.40 16.22
#